data_AF-A0A812I7D0-F1
#
_entry.id   AF-A0A812I7D0-F1
#
_cell.length_a   1.000
_cell.length_b   1.000
_cell.length_c   1.000
_cell.angle_alpha   90.00
_cell.angle_beta   90.00
_cell.angle_gamma   90.00
#
_symmetry.space_group_name_H-M   'P 1'
#
loop_
_entity.id
_entity.type
_entity.pdbx_description
1 polymer ?
#
loop_
_entity_poly.entity_id
_entity_poly.type
_entity_poly.pdbx_seq_one_letter_code
_entity_poly.pdbx_strand_id
1 'polypeptide(L)'
;MVGDLSPTKLLEACKFGDIEAVKNYLMEPSDSQPGSRDLEAKDQRGYAVGADRMPITELLVEDLNCVDKAGNSSVHYAAGYGRQEILTYLLGQKANVNKENSSQSLNNSRGQTPLAVAIKNEQPWGPVLIAAFVNVFPEPALANRHQTVPANLTVVFIFGLVWARGALKGLGSLCPCLEPRFCFCAVRYIPGCLQAMDLLAQPWIRGPPASRDELQSGDKVFLRQADRWEPGTVVGIDAANQSVHVKLPFGVYALGLTESARLLQKAARLLIVAPGAGVKTLGARFRALGAEPGFQVEVAGRKGVLYDRYPETWDTGVRAPNLRSFAEDLVRMGVHRRADCLIFGSRGGQVVLPLMWSALGDEVPPSVVVNGGCAMQLPGPPVRWPLRAVTVMLLGGQDFFRGNLSAEEYMTRTCQSVNPANRTTAFFYVPEMKHMPQESVVQAALPCLVEAALDWAQGGHAAVMSHLRSAQEALIRIGFGGVLRFTGPSGWQEQRFGPQVPDRPPAPLSPRAPKPARPPCPPGTAVSILPVDLAAEDSPESHRHMAAEARRFAAARPGSDPVRTRLLEWADGQDAEAWAAEDDAPKSQPPPKAAMPGKPIVGYTPNRVDMGPFPPQPGSRIYPVAQQRGPLQR
;
A
#
# COMPACT_ATOMS: atom_id res chain seq x y z
N MET A 1 -55.98 -0.65 18.27
CA MET A 1 -55.78 -2.06 18.66
C MET A 1 -54.29 -2.28 18.83
N VAL A 2 -53.81 -2.19 20.06
CA VAL A 2 -52.42 -2.54 20.41
C VAL A 2 -52.37 -4.06 20.37
N GLY A 3 -51.62 -4.61 19.41
CA GLY A 3 -51.63 -6.03 19.12
C GLY A 3 -50.75 -6.78 20.11
N ASP A 4 -51.37 -7.62 20.92
CA ASP A 4 -50.76 -8.59 21.83
C ASP A 4 -49.46 -9.19 21.24
N LEU A 5 -48.31 -8.83 21.82
CA LEU A 5 -47.00 -9.32 21.39
C LEU A 5 -46.74 -10.67 22.06
N SER A 6 -47.07 -11.76 21.36
CA SER A 6 -46.74 -13.11 21.80
C SER A 6 -45.23 -13.40 21.69
N PRO A 7 -44.71 -14.40 22.44
CA PRO A 7 -43.32 -14.88 22.35
C PRO A 7 -42.76 -15.06 20.94
N THR A 8 -43.60 -15.53 20.04
CA THR A 8 -43.28 -15.77 18.63
C THR A 8 -42.97 -14.48 17.88
N LYS A 9 -43.60 -13.35 18.24
CA LYS A 9 -43.39 -12.05 17.59
C LYS A 9 -42.09 -11.37 18.02
N LEU A 10 -41.69 -11.50 19.29
CA LEU A 10 -40.39 -10.98 19.75
C LEU A 10 -39.22 -11.72 19.07
N LEU A 11 -39.35 -13.05 18.90
CA LEU A 11 -38.36 -13.86 18.20
C LEU A 11 -38.21 -13.43 16.74
N GLU A 12 -39.32 -13.20 16.04
CA GLU A 12 -39.33 -12.68 14.67
C GLU A 12 -38.70 -11.29 14.59
N ALA A 13 -39.05 -10.38 15.52
CA ALA A 13 -38.44 -9.06 15.59
C ALA A 13 -36.91 -9.13 15.79
N CYS A 14 -36.43 -10.00 16.68
CA CYS A 14 -35.00 -10.24 16.91
C CYS A 14 -34.29 -10.80 15.67
N LYS A 15 -34.93 -11.72 14.95
CA LYS A 15 -34.36 -12.36 13.75
C LYS A 15 -34.32 -11.41 12.55
N PHE A 16 -35.40 -10.65 12.33
CA PHE A 16 -35.56 -9.77 11.18
C PHE A 16 -35.00 -8.35 11.41
N GLY A 17 -34.64 -8.00 12.65
CA GLY A 17 -34.00 -6.72 12.95
C GLY A 17 -34.97 -5.58 13.26
N ASP A 18 -36.20 -5.88 13.67
CA ASP A 18 -37.21 -4.86 14.02
C ASP A 18 -36.99 -4.35 15.45
N ILE A 19 -36.10 -3.36 15.58
CA ILE A 19 -35.71 -2.79 16.86
C ILE A 19 -36.87 -2.10 17.60
N GLU A 20 -37.82 -1.50 16.87
CA GLU A 20 -38.93 -0.78 17.47
C GLU A 20 -39.96 -1.75 18.04
N ALA A 21 -40.21 -2.88 17.36
CA ALA A 21 -41.01 -3.96 17.94
C ALA A 21 -40.37 -4.55 19.22
N VAL A 22 -39.04 -4.72 19.25
CA VAL A 22 -38.32 -5.16 20.46
C VAL A 22 -38.45 -4.14 21.59
N LYS A 23 -38.22 -2.85 21.33
CA LYS A 23 -38.37 -1.80 22.36
C LYS A 23 -39.79 -1.73 22.90
N ASN A 24 -40.79 -1.77 22.03
CA ASN A 24 -42.20 -1.74 22.44
C ASN A 24 -42.54 -2.93 23.32
N TYR A 25 -42.05 -4.13 22.99
CA TYR A 25 -42.21 -5.32 23.84
C TYR A 25 -41.62 -5.13 25.24
N LEU A 26 -40.41 -4.56 25.32
CA LEU A 26 -39.72 -4.30 26.59
C LEU A 26 -40.40 -3.21 27.44
N MET A 27 -41.11 -2.26 26.81
CA MET A 27 -41.80 -1.16 27.49
C MET A 27 -43.23 -1.49 27.93
N GLU A 28 -43.85 -2.52 27.35
CA GLU A 28 -45.23 -2.87 27.67
C GLU A 28 -45.36 -3.47 29.10
N PRO A 29 -46.31 -2.99 29.92
CA PRO A 29 -46.58 -3.57 31.23
C PRO A 29 -47.11 -5.00 31.09
N SER A 30 -46.44 -5.94 31.77
CA SER A 30 -46.81 -7.35 31.77
C SER A 30 -47.88 -7.64 32.83
N ASP A 31 -48.99 -8.27 32.45
CA ASP A 31 -49.96 -8.88 33.38
C ASP A 31 -49.43 -10.19 34.03
N SER A 32 -48.29 -10.70 33.55
CA SER A 32 -47.61 -11.88 34.09
C SER A 32 -46.56 -11.50 35.14
N GLN A 33 -46.16 -12.46 35.99
CA GLN A 33 -45.31 -12.21 37.17
C GLN A 33 -44.10 -11.31 36.85
N PRO A 34 -43.72 -10.40 37.77
CA PRO A 34 -42.57 -9.52 37.59
C PRO A 34 -41.32 -10.31 37.14
N GLY A 35 -40.74 -9.94 36.00
CA GLY A 35 -39.54 -10.57 35.43
C GLY A 35 -39.77 -11.71 34.42
N SER A 36 -41.00 -12.12 34.13
CA SER A 36 -41.29 -13.16 33.12
C SER A 36 -40.83 -12.78 31.71
N ARG A 37 -41.06 -11.53 31.29
CA ARG A 37 -40.65 -11.00 29.98
C ARG A 37 -39.13 -10.85 29.86
N ASP A 38 -38.43 -10.56 30.95
CA ASP A 38 -36.96 -10.47 30.96
C ASP A 38 -36.31 -11.84 30.75
N LEU A 39 -36.86 -12.89 31.38
CA LEU A 39 -36.44 -14.29 31.15
C LEU A 39 -36.68 -14.72 29.70
N GLU A 40 -37.78 -14.27 29.10
CA GLU A 40 -38.14 -14.61 27.73
C GLU A 40 -37.31 -13.87 26.68
N ALA A 41 -37.09 -12.57 26.85
CA ALA A 41 -36.18 -11.77 26.04
C ALA A 41 -34.73 -12.30 26.13
N LYS A 42 -34.33 -12.78 27.32
CA LYS A 42 -33.04 -13.47 27.54
C LYS A 42 -32.93 -14.73 26.67
N ASP A 43 -33.96 -15.59 26.61
CA ASP A 43 -33.92 -16.78 25.76
C ASP A 43 -33.79 -16.44 24.25
N GLN A 44 -34.28 -15.28 23.82
CA GLN A 44 -34.37 -14.93 22.40
C GLN A 44 -33.16 -14.15 21.85
N ARG A 45 -32.29 -13.60 22.71
CA ARG A 45 -31.08 -12.83 22.31
C ARG A 45 -30.13 -13.61 21.40
N GLY A 46 -30.04 -14.93 21.56
CA GLY A 46 -29.19 -15.79 20.73
C GLY A 46 -29.58 -15.74 19.24
N TYR A 47 -30.85 -15.49 18.93
CA TYR A 47 -31.33 -15.34 17.56
C TYR A 47 -30.94 -13.99 16.95
N ALA A 48 -30.95 -12.91 17.74
CA ALA A 48 -30.45 -11.61 17.29
C ALA A 48 -28.95 -11.69 16.98
N VAL A 49 -28.17 -12.34 17.85
CA VAL A 49 -26.73 -12.59 17.63
C VAL A 49 -26.54 -13.46 16.38
N GLY A 50 -27.19 -14.62 16.31
CA GLY A 50 -27.08 -15.54 15.17
C GLY A 50 -27.49 -14.91 13.84
N ALA A 51 -28.44 -13.97 13.85
CA ALA A 51 -28.90 -13.23 12.67
C ALA A 51 -28.13 -11.91 12.39
N ASP A 52 -27.04 -11.66 13.12
CA ASP A 52 -26.15 -10.51 12.94
C ASP A 52 -26.82 -9.13 13.19
N ARG A 53 -27.70 -9.06 14.19
CA ARG A 53 -28.45 -7.84 14.55
C ARG A 53 -27.76 -7.11 15.70
N MET A 54 -26.68 -6.38 15.41
CA MET A 54 -25.92 -5.61 16.42
C MET A 54 -26.81 -4.69 17.27
N PRO A 55 -27.71 -3.84 16.72
CA PRO A 55 -28.48 -2.91 17.54
C PRO A 55 -29.45 -3.59 18.53
N ILE A 56 -30.01 -4.74 18.14
CA ILE A 56 -30.87 -5.55 19.02
C ILE A 56 -30.00 -6.32 20.03
N THR A 57 -28.81 -6.76 19.62
CA THR A 57 -27.85 -7.41 20.53
C THR A 57 -27.41 -6.47 21.63
N GLU A 58 -27.08 -5.21 21.30
CA GLU A 58 -26.76 -4.18 22.29
C GLU A 58 -27.93 -3.92 23.24
N LEU A 59 -29.16 -3.92 22.74
CA LEU A 59 -30.38 -3.71 23.53
C LEU A 59 -30.69 -4.86 24.48
N LEU A 60 -30.45 -6.11 24.08
CA LEU A 60 -30.83 -7.31 24.84
C LEU A 60 -29.71 -7.89 25.73
N VAL A 61 -28.46 -7.44 25.56
CA VAL A 61 -27.30 -7.94 26.31
C VAL A 61 -26.97 -6.97 27.44
N GLU A 62 -27.81 -6.97 28.49
CA GLU A 62 -27.53 -6.26 29.75
C GLU A 62 -26.64 -7.09 30.69
N ASP A 63 -26.85 -8.40 30.74
CA ASP A 63 -25.97 -9.37 31.42
C ASP A 63 -25.20 -10.15 30.37
N LEU A 64 -23.87 -10.03 30.35
CA LEU A 64 -23.03 -10.67 29.33
C LEU A 64 -22.88 -12.19 29.52
N ASN A 65 -23.19 -12.68 30.72
CA ASN A 65 -23.00 -14.07 31.11
C ASN A 65 -24.31 -14.85 31.21
N CYS A 66 -25.44 -14.21 30.91
CA CYS A 66 -26.70 -14.93 30.84
C CYS A 66 -26.63 -16.01 29.75
N VAL A 67 -27.24 -17.15 30.04
CA VAL A 67 -27.28 -18.33 29.16
C VAL A 67 -28.72 -18.70 28.84
N ASP A 68 -28.93 -19.33 27.69
CA ASP A 68 -30.25 -19.90 27.35
C ASP A 68 -30.46 -21.25 28.06
N LYS A 69 -31.59 -21.91 27.79
CA LYS A 69 -31.90 -23.25 28.32
C LYS A 69 -30.86 -24.33 27.95
N ALA A 70 -30.12 -24.15 26.86
CA ALA A 70 -29.04 -25.04 26.44
C ALA A 70 -27.68 -24.67 27.07
N GLY A 71 -27.63 -23.62 27.90
CA GLY A 71 -26.40 -23.11 28.49
C GLY A 71 -25.55 -22.26 27.55
N ASN A 72 -26.04 -21.90 26.36
CA ASN A 72 -25.30 -21.06 25.42
C ASN A 72 -25.40 -19.59 25.83
N SER A 73 -24.23 -18.96 25.98
CA SER A 73 -24.12 -17.49 26.10
C SER A 73 -24.10 -16.82 24.72
N SER A 74 -24.27 -15.51 24.68
CA SER A 74 -24.16 -14.72 23.43
C SER A 74 -22.82 -14.92 22.73
N VAL A 75 -21.75 -15.22 23.47
CA VAL A 75 -20.40 -15.52 22.92
C VAL A 75 -20.41 -16.86 22.17
N HIS A 76 -21.14 -17.87 22.64
CA HIS A 76 -21.27 -19.16 21.92
C HIS A 76 -21.93 -18.95 20.55
N TYR A 77 -22.99 -18.14 20.52
CA TYR A 77 -23.69 -17.80 19.28
C TYR A 77 -22.80 -16.99 18.34
N ALA A 78 -22.16 -15.91 18.81
CA ALA A 78 -21.32 -15.07 17.97
C ALA A 78 -20.12 -15.85 17.40
N ALA A 79 -19.49 -16.68 18.22
CA ALA A 79 -18.36 -17.51 17.82
C ALA A 79 -18.76 -18.65 16.87
N GLY A 80 -19.87 -19.33 17.15
CA GLY A 80 -20.36 -20.46 16.37
C GLY A 80 -20.96 -20.09 15.02
N TYR A 81 -21.53 -18.88 14.89
CA TYR A 81 -22.10 -18.37 13.64
C TYR A 81 -21.16 -17.40 12.90
N GLY A 82 -19.94 -17.17 13.40
CA GLY A 82 -18.93 -16.34 12.73
C GLY A 82 -19.24 -14.84 12.70
N ARG A 83 -19.99 -14.34 13.69
CA ARG A 83 -20.41 -12.93 13.77
C ARG A 83 -19.28 -12.09 14.32
N GLN A 84 -18.36 -11.70 13.47
CA GLN A 84 -17.07 -11.09 13.85
C GLN A 84 -17.26 -9.82 14.68
N GLU A 85 -18.12 -8.91 14.23
CA GLU A 85 -18.37 -7.62 14.85
C GLU A 85 -19.05 -7.80 16.21
N ILE A 86 -20.06 -8.65 16.29
CA ILE A 86 -20.77 -8.96 17.54
C ILE A 86 -19.85 -9.70 18.51
N LEU A 87 -19.03 -10.64 18.03
CA LEU A 87 -18.05 -11.33 18.86
C LEU A 87 -17.03 -10.33 19.42
N THR A 88 -16.54 -9.42 18.59
CA THR A 88 -15.62 -8.35 19.02
C THR A 88 -16.26 -7.45 20.07
N TYR A 89 -17.52 -7.06 19.88
CA TYR A 89 -18.29 -6.28 20.85
C TYR A 89 -18.41 -7.02 22.19
N LEU A 90 -18.86 -8.28 22.19
CA LEU A 90 -19.06 -9.08 23.41
C LEU A 90 -17.74 -9.34 24.16
N LEU A 91 -16.64 -9.59 23.42
CA LEU A 91 -15.30 -9.72 24.00
C LEU A 91 -14.84 -8.39 24.62
N GLY A 92 -15.07 -7.26 23.94
CA GLY A 92 -14.78 -5.92 24.46
C GLY A 92 -15.50 -5.62 25.77
N GLN A 93 -16.70 -6.17 25.95
CA GLN A 93 -17.48 -6.04 27.19
C GLN A 93 -17.05 -7.03 28.30
N LYS A 94 -16.04 -7.88 28.06
CA LYS A 94 -15.52 -8.92 28.98
C LYS A 94 -16.48 -10.08 29.24
N ALA A 95 -17.23 -10.50 28.22
CA ALA A 95 -18.04 -11.72 28.32
C ALA A 95 -17.16 -12.97 28.58
N ASN A 96 -17.67 -13.94 29.35
CA ASN A 96 -16.89 -15.13 29.71
C ASN A 96 -16.69 -16.08 28.52
N VAL A 97 -15.48 -16.09 27.98
CA VAL A 97 -15.05 -16.90 26.83
C VAL A 97 -14.75 -18.37 27.14
N ASN A 98 -14.66 -18.72 28.43
CA ASN A 98 -14.37 -20.08 28.89
C ASN A 98 -15.60 -20.77 29.45
N LYS A 99 -16.77 -20.11 29.46
CA LYS A 99 -18.01 -20.70 29.94
C LYS A 99 -18.38 -21.89 29.06
N GLU A 100 -18.56 -23.06 29.65
CA GLU A 100 -19.10 -24.22 28.95
C GLU A 100 -20.64 -24.17 28.94
N ASN A 101 -21.25 -24.54 27.82
CA ASN A 101 -22.69 -24.77 27.75
C ASN A 101 -23.12 -26.08 28.43
N SER A 102 -24.42 -26.30 28.60
CA SER A 102 -24.95 -27.42 29.39
C SER A 102 -24.68 -28.77 28.69
N SER A 103 -23.99 -29.68 29.38
CA SER A 103 -23.61 -31.02 28.89
C SER A 103 -24.80 -31.96 28.61
N GLN A 104 -26.03 -31.55 28.93
CA GLN A 104 -27.24 -32.35 28.64
C GLN A 104 -27.72 -32.22 27.19
N SER A 105 -27.15 -31.31 26.39
CA SER A 105 -27.66 -31.05 25.05
C SER A 105 -27.40 -32.17 24.04
N LEU A 106 -26.37 -33.02 24.23
CA LEU A 106 -26.05 -34.12 23.32
C LEU A 106 -25.27 -35.23 24.05
N ASN A 107 -25.94 -36.34 24.37
CA ASN A 107 -25.40 -37.70 24.44
C ASN A 107 -23.96 -37.82 25.02
N ASN A 108 -23.78 -37.73 26.35
CA ASN A 108 -22.48 -37.92 27.01
C ASN A 108 -21.32 -37.01 26.50
N SER A 109 -21.63 -35.93 25.80
CA SER A 109 -20.65 -34.94 25.36
C SER A 109 -20.39 -33.94 26.48
N ARG A 110 -19.12 -33.67 26.81
CA ARG A 110 -18.76 -32.58 27.72
C ARG A 110 -19.31 -31.24 27.20
N GLY A 111 -19.60 -30.30 28.10
CA GLY A 111 -20.00 -28.94 27.72
C GLY A 111 -18.99 -28.32 26.76
N GLN A 112 -19.47 -27.56 25.79
CA GLN A 112 -18.62 -26.91 24.78
C GLN A 112 -18.35 -25.46 25.19
N THR A 113 -17.10 -25.00 25.05
CA THR A 113 -16.76 -23.57 25.16
C THR A 113 -17.05 -22.85 23.84
N PRO A 114 -17.16 -21.51 23.83
CA PRO A 114 -17.29 -20.73 22.59
C PRO A 114 -16.21 -21.04 21.56
N LEU A 115 -14.97 -21.26 22.00
CA LEU A 115 -13.86 -21.65 21.11
C LEU A 115 -14.12 -23.02 20.46
N ALA A 116 -14.57 -23.99 21.25
CA ALA A 116 -14.88 -25.32 20.74
C ALA A 116 -16.04 -25.29 19.73
N VAL A 117 -17.06 -24.45 19.97
CA VAL A 117 -18.17 -24.25 19.04
C VAL A 117 -17.69 -23.60 17.74
N ALA A 118 -16.82 -22.58 17.81
CA ALA A 118 -16.27 -21.92 16.62
C ALA A 118 -15.43 -22.86 15.76
N ILE A 119 -14.60 -23.70 16.38
CA ILE A 119 -13.79 -24.71 15.67
C ILE A 119 -14.70 -25.76 15.03
N LYS A 120 -15.67 -26.29 15.78
CA LYS A 120 -16.62 -27.30 15.27
C LYS A 120 -17.40 -26.79 14.05
N ASN A 121 -17.75 -25.50 14.04
CA ASN A 121 -18.49 -24.88 12.94
C ASN A 121 -17.57 -24.27 11.88
N GLU A 122 -16.26 -24.55 11.91
CA GLU A 122 -15.25 -24.09 10.93
C GLU A 122 -15.22 -22.57 10.73
N GLN A 123 -15.48 -21.81 11.80
CA GLN A 123 -15.51 -20.35 11.72
C GLN A 123 -14.09 -19.77 11.70
N PRO A 124 -13.72 -18.93 10.73
CA PRO A 124 -12.33 -18.48 10.56
C PRO A 124 -11.89 -17.49 11.64
N TRP A 125 -12.79 -16.60 12.06
CA TRP A 125 -12.45 -15.51 13.01
C TRP A 125 -12.71 -15.87 14.47
N GLY A 126 -13.67 -16.76 14.75
CA GLY A 126 -14.04 -17.15 16.11
C GLY A 126 -12.86 -17.66 16.96
N PRO A 127 -12.08 -18.65 16.47
CA PRO A 127 -10.92 -19.16 17.19
C PRO A 127 -9.82 -18.13 17.38
N VAL A 128 -9.61 -17.27 16.38
CA VAL A 128 -8.59 -16.21 16.40
C VAL A 128 -8.93 -15.17 17.46
N LEU A 129 -10.17 -14.67 17.46
CA LEU A 129 -10.61 -13.62 18.37
C LEU A 129 -10.69 -14.12 19.82
N ILE A 130 -11.19 -15.34 20.04
CA ILE A 130 -11.26 -15.91 21.39
C ILE A 130 -9.86 -16.22 21.93
N ALA A 131 -8.97 -16.82 21.12
CA ALA A 131 -7.61 -17.10 21.55
C ALA A 131 -6.81 -15.82 21.83
N ALA A 132 -7.02 -14.75 21.04
CA ALA A 132 -6.44 -13.45 21.31
C ALA A 132 -6.90 -12.89 22.67
N PHE A 133 -8.17 -13.07 23.03
CA PHE A 133 -8.73 -12.56 24.29
C PHE A 133 -8.27 -13.36 25.53
N VAL A 134 -8.26 -14.70 25.46
CA VAL A 134 -7.81 -15.58 26.57
C VAL A 134 -6.34 -15.35 26.93
N ASN A 135 -5.49 -15.05 25.94
CA ASN A 135 -4.07 -14.80 26.17
C ASN A 135 -3.75 -13.38 26.70
N VAL A 136 -4.74 -12.47 26.70
CA VAL A 136 -4.58 -11.09 27.20
C VAL A 136 -5.04 -10.96 28.67
N PHE A 137 -5.93 -11.83 29.15
CA PHE A 137 -6.41 -11.84 30.54
C PHE A 137 -6.34 -13.26 31.14
N PRO A 138 -5.19 -13.68 31.71
CA PRO A 138 -5.13 -14.95 32.43
C PRO A 138 -5.87 -14.83 33.76
N GLU A 139 -7.04 -15.49 33.86
CA GLU A 139 -7.67 -15.79 35.16
C GLU A 139 -6.75 -16.77 35.95
N PRO A 140 -6.66 -16.69 37.29
CA PRO A 140 -5.74 -17.53 38.08
C PRO A 140 -6.09 -19.02 38.14
N ALA A 141 -7.12 -19.50 37.46
CA ALA A 141 -7.63 -20.85 37.61
C ALA A 141 -7.63 -21.58 36.26
N LEU A 142 -6.55 -22.31 35.97
CA LEU A 142 -6.53 -23.61 35.24
C LEU A 142 -5.08 -24.00 34.86
N ALA A 143 -4.21 -24.11 35.85
CA ALA A 143 -3.02 -24.93 35.74
C ALA A 143 -3.44 -26.42 35.82
N ASN A 144 -4.00 -26.98 34.75
CA ASN A 144 -3.98 -28.41 34.43
C ASN A 144 -4.91 -28.72 33.26
N ARG A 145 -4.33 -28.98 32.08
CA ARG A 145 -4.52 -30.22 31.28
C ARG A 145 -3.96 -30.00 29.88
N HIS A 146 -3.23 -31.00 29.40
CA HIS A 146 -2.61 -31.04 28.08
C HIS A 146 -3.62 -30.77 26.96
N GLN A 147 -3.55 -29.58 26.36
CA GLN A 147 -4.01 -29.35 25.00
C GLN A 147 -2.81 -28.86 24.18
N THR A 148 -2.40 -29.70 23.24
CA THR A 148 -1.40 -29.38 22.23
C THR A 148 -1.93 -28.29 21.31
N VAL A 149 -1.32 -27.11 21.36
CA VAL A 149 -1.56 -26.01 20.41
C VAL A 149 -0.70 -26.28 19.16
N PRO A 150 -1.27 -26.31 17.93
CA PRO A 150 -0.47 -26.49 16.72
C PRO A 150 0.43 -25.28 16.46
N ALA A 151 1.60 -25.53 15.86
CA ALA A 151 2.70 -24.57 15.64
C ALA A 151 2.37 -23.30 14.82
N ASN A 152 1.13 -23.11 14.38
CA ASN A 152 0.70 -21.96 13.58
C ASN A 152 0.10 -20.81 14.42
N LEU A 153 0.07 -20.92 15.75
CA LEU A 153 -0.46 -19.87 16.64
C LEU A 153 0.58 -18.87 17.16
N THR A 154 1.87 -19.04 16.85
CA THR A 154 2.93 -18.06 17.21
C THR A 154 2.70 -16.69 16.56
N VAL A 155 1.98 -16.63 15.46
CA VAL A 155 1.63 -15.36 14.76
C VAL A 155 0.53 -14.58 15.50
N VAL A 156 -0.31 -15.25 16.30
CA VAL A 156 -1.45 -14.61 17.00
C VAL A 156 -0.99 -13.86 18.27
N PHE A 157 0.17 -14.21 18.83
CA PHE A 157 0.74 -13.58 20.03
C PHE A 157 1.10 -12.10 19.82
N ILE A 158 1.37 -11.69 18.58
CA ILE A 158 1.80 -10.33 18.23
C ILE A 158 0.59 -9.40 18.06
N PHE A 159 -0.54 -9.90 17.57
CA PHE A 159 -1.75 -9.09 17.35
C PHE A 159 -2.54 -8.81 18.64
N GLY A 160 -2.50 -9.72 19.63
CA GLY A 160 -3.20 -9.51 20.91
C GLY A 160 -2.66 -8.35 21.75
N LEU A 161 -1.37 -8.04 21.63
CA LEU A 161 -0.71 -6.94 22.36
C LEU A 161 -1.13 -5.55 21.84
N VAL A 162 -1.61 -5.45 20.59
CA VAL A 162 -2.04 -4.19 19.97
C VAL A 162 -3.38 -3.70 20.52
N TRP A 163 -4.24 -4.59 21.02
CA TRP A 163 -5.58 -4.23 21.54
C TRP A 163 -5.57 -3.85 23.03
N ALA A 164 -4.61 -4.35 23.83
CA ALA A 164 -4.62 -4.25 25.29
C ALA A 164 -4.23 -2.87 25.87
N ARG A 165 -4.29 -1.79 25.09
CA ARG A 165 -3.85 -0.45 25.55
C ARG A 165 -4.93 0.39 26.24
N GLY A 166 -6.15 -0.13 26.39
CA GLY A 166 -7.27 0.59 27.00
C GLY A 166 -7.46 0.41 28.51
N ALA A 167 -6.85 -0.60 29.14
CA ALA A 167 -7.08 -0.87 30.55
C ALA A 167 -5.83 -1.48 31.16
N LEU A 168 -5.00 -0.68 31.84
CA LEU A 168 -4.06 -1.11 32.91
C LEU A 168 -3.28 0.12 33.40
N LYS A 169 -3.91 0.90 34.28
CA LYS A 169 -3.21 1.63 35.35
C LYS A 169 -3.49 0.88 36.64
N GLY A 170 -2.45 0.36 37.26
CA GLY A 170 -2.51 -0.20 38.61
C GLY A 170 -2.20 -1.70 38.64
N LEU A 171 -0.98 -2.03 39.05
CA LEU A 171 -0.66 -2.93 40.17
C LEU A 171 0.80 -3.35 40.05
N GLY A 172 1.59 -2.88 41.01
CA GLY A 172 2.96 -3.33 41.23
C GLY A 172 3.00 -4.52 42.19
N SER A 173 4.10 -5.26 42.07
CA SER A 173 4.63 -6.29 42.98
C SER A 173 3.87 -7.63 43.07
N LEU A 174 4.57 -8.73 42.75
CA LEU A 174 4.83 -9.86 43.68
C LEU A 174 5.64 -11.00 43.02
N CYS A 175 6.85 -11.16 43.55
CA CYS A 175 7.65 -12.35 43.87
C CYS A 175 8.06 -13.46 42.85
N PRO A 176 9.24 -14.09 43.11
CA PRO A 176 9.98 -14.98 42.21
C PRO A 176 9.77 -16.47 42.54
N CYS A 177 10.02 -17.38 41.57
CA CYS A 177 10.52 -18.76 41.74
C CYS A 177 10.34 -19.55 40.43
N LEU A 178 11.43 -19.90 39.71
CA LEU A 178 11.59 -21.16 38.95
C LEU A 178 13.02 -21.24 38.33
N GLU A 179 13.68 -22.36 38.61
CA GLU A 179 15.07 -22.73 38.28
C GLU A 179 15.30 -23.16 36.81
N PRO A 180 16.56 -23.28 36.34
CA PRO A 180 16.94 -22.92 34.97
C PRO A 180 17.38 -24.10 34.11
N ARG A 181 16.50 -24.74 33.31
CA ARG A 181 16.96 -25.73 32.30
C ARG A 181 16.25 -25.78 30.94
N PHE A 182 15.38 -24.83 30.58
CA PHE A 182 14.82 -24.76 29.20
C PHE A 182 14.41 -23.34 28.75
N CYS A 183 15.15 -22.30 29.16
CA CYS A 183 14.91 -20.91 28.73
C CYS A 183 16.21 -20.23 28.31
N PHE A 184 16.63 -20.45 27.07
CA PHE A 184 17.52 -19.53 26.35
C PHE A 184 16.89 -19.23 24.99
N CYS A 185 15.95 -18.28 24.98
CA CYS A 185 15.70 -17.33 23.87
C CYS A 185 14.50 -16.40 24.12
N ALA A 186 13.65 -16.63 25.13
CA ALA A 186 12.59 -15.68 25.48
C ALA A 186 13.14 -14.57 26.40
N VAL A 187 13.62 -13.51 25.75
CA VAL A 187 13.75 -12.11 26.20
C VAL A 187 13.57 -11.91 27.71
N ARG A 188 14.70 -11.74 28.41
CA ARG A 188 14.77 -11.27 29.79
C ARG A 188 13.92 -10.00 29.98
N TYR A 189 13.12 -10.04 31.04
CA TYR A 189 12.67 -8.91 31.84
C TYR A 189 13.65 -7.71 31.77
N ILE A 190 13.26 -6.67 31.03
CA ILE A 190 13.78 -5.32 31.19
C ILE A 190 12.59 -4.37 30.95
N PRO A 191 12.27 -3.45 31.87
CA PRO A 191 11.37 -2.31 31.62
C PRO A 191 12.02 -1.38 30.58
N GLY A 192 12.02 -1.85 29.34
CA GLY A 192 12.71 -1.31 28.17
C GLY A 192 12.39 -2.11 26.89
N CYS A 193 12.00 -3.39 27.00
CA CYS A 193 11.57 -4.18 25.84
C CYS A 193 10.19 -3.77 25.28
N LEU A 194 9.27 -3.26 26.11
CA LEU A 194 7.98 -2.71 25.64
C LEU A 194 8.14 -1.34 24.98
N GLN A 195 9.06 -0.51 25.49
CA GLN A 195 9.48 0.73 24.83
C GLN A 195 10.16 0.42 23.49
N ALA A 196 10.98 -0.63 23.44
CA ALA A 196 11.59 -1.14 22.21
C ALA A 196 10.53 -1.69 21.23
N MET A 197 9.49 -2.39 21.68
CA MET A 197 8.41 -2.91 20.81
C MET A 197 7.49 -1.82 20.27
N ASP A 198 7.18 -0.78 21.06
CA ASP A 198 6.51 0.44 20.58
C ASP A 198 7.40 1.25 19.62
N LEU A 199 8.71 1.27 19.83
CA LEU A 199 9.69 1.81 18.88
C LEU A 199 9.79 0.95 17.60
N LEU A 200 9.54 -0.35 17.68
CA LEU A 200 9.53 -1.28 16.54
C LEU A 200 8.22 -1.25 15.74
N ALA A 201 7.09 -0.85 16.37
CA ALA A 201 5.78 -0.69 15.70
C ALA A 201 5.53 0.74 15.20
N GLN A 202 6.38 1.69 15.55
CA GLN A 202 6.36 3.02 14.95
C GLN A 202 6.83 2.95 13.50
N PRO A 203 6.30 3.82 12.61
CA PRO A 203 6.82 3.93 11.25
C PRO A 203 8.33 4.10 11.35
N TRP A 204 9.08 3.13 10.83
CA TRP A 204 10.54 3.12 10.89
C TRP A 204 11.02 4.48 10.37
N ILE A 205 11.67 5.27 11.22
CA ILE A 205 11.95 6.66 10.89
C ILE A 205 13.27 6.69 10.17
N ARG A 206 13.15 6.92 8.87
CA ARG A 206 14.23 6.68 7.91
C ARG A 206 15.10 7.90 7.66
N GLY A 207 14.57 9.09 7.95
CA GLY A 207 15.26 10.34 7.68
C GLY A 207 16.14 10.79 8.84
N PRO A 208 17.12 11.66 8.56
CA PRO A 208 18.02 12.18 9.57
C PRO A 208 17.29 13.05 10.60
N PRO A 209 17.88 13.27 11.79
CA PRO A 209 17.48 14.34 12.68
C PRO A 209 17.36 15.66 11.90
N ALA A 210 16.33 16.43 12.19
CA ALA A 210 16.04 17.67 11.48
C ALA A 210 16.37 18.87 12.36
N SER A 211 17.31 19.70 11.93
CA SER A 211 17.45 21.04 12.49
C SER A 211 16.52 22.02 11.76
N ARG A 212 16.07 23.08 12.45
CA ARG A 212 15.27 24.17 11.86
C ARG A 212 15.84 24.66 10.52
N ASP A 213 17.16 24.81 10.44
CA ASP A 213 17.85 25.43 9.29
C ASP A 213 17.78 24.62 8.01
N GLU A 214 17.44 23.34 8.15
CA GLU A 214 17.34 22.42 7.03
C GLU A 214 15.89 22.07 6.66
N LEU A 215 14.92 22.68 7.35
CA LEU A 215 13.50 22.47 7.12
C LEU A 215 12.91 23.60 6.28
N GLN A 216 11.84 23.28 5.56
CA GLN A 216 11.04 24.23 4.80
C GLN A 216 9.55 23.99 5.08
N SER A 217 8.72 25.01 4.85
CA SER A 217 7.27 24.82 4.92
C SER A 217 6.84 23.76 3.90
N GLY A 218 5.99 22.84 4.34
CA GLY A 218 5.58 21.66 3.57
C GLY A 218 6.43 20.41 3.79
N ASP A 219 7.59 20.50 4.46
CA ASP A 219 8.38 19.29 4.77
C ASP A 219 7.61 18.36 5.73
N LYS A 220 7.55 17.08 5.38
CA LYS A 220 7.09 16.04 6.28
C LYS A 220 8.15 15.70 7.31
N VAL A 221 7.71 15.62 8.56
CA VAL A 221 8.56 15.34 9.71
C VAL A 221 7.84 14.41 10.68
N PHE A 222 8.60 13.76 11.54
CA PHE A 222 8.12 13.05 12.71
C PHE A 222 8.51 13.86 13.95
N LEU A 223 7.55 14.10 14.83
CA LEU A 223 7.78 14.75 16.12
C LEU A 223 7.74 13.72 17.25
N ARG A 224 8.80 13.68 18.06
CA ARG A 224 8.87 12.81 19.22
C ARG A 224 8.03 13.38 20.38
N GLN A 225 6.95 12.68 20.74
CA GLN A 225 6.07 12.94 21.89
C GLN A 225 6.01 11.72 22.81
N ALA A 226 6.37 11.87 24.10
CA ALA A 226 6.25 10.82 25.12
C ALA A 226 6.73 9.41 24.66
N ASP A 227 7.92 9.36 24.04
CA ASP A 227 8.56 8.18 23.44
C ASP A 227 7.89 7.56 22.21
N ARG A 228 7.02 8.32 21.54
CA ARG A 228 6.51 8.00 20.22
C ARG A 228 6.82 9.07 19.20
N TRP A 229 6.88 8.66 17.96
CA TRP A 229 7.06 9.53 16.83
C TRP A 229 5.74 9.69 16.09
N GLU A 230 5.26 10.92 16.08
CA GLU A 230 3.99 11.30 15.48
C GLU A 230 4.26 11.99 14.14
N PRO A 231 3.61 11.55 13.05
CA PRO A 231 3.78 12.19 11.76
C PRO A 231 3.17 13.60 11.76
N GLY A 232 3.88 14.53 11.14
CA GLY A 232 3.47 15.93 11.04
C GLY A 232 4.04 16.61 9.80
N THR A 233 3.67 17.87 9.64
CA THR A 233 4.12 18.70 8.51
C THR A 233 4.53 20.06 9.03
N VAL A 234 5.68 20.55 8.55
CA VAL A 234 6.12 21.92 8.86
C VAL A 234 5.17 22.90 8.16
N VAL A 235 4.53 23.77 8.93
CA VAL A 235 3.61 24.80 8.39
C VAL A 235 4.24 26.18 8.33
N GLY A 236 5.29 26.42 9.12
CA GLY A 236 5.96 27.70 9.17
C GLY A 236 7.32 27.64 9.85
N ILE A 237 8.18 28.59 9.49
CA ILE A 237 9.47 28.80 10.12
C ILE A 237 9.53 30.27 10.50
N ASP A 238 9.64 30.53 11.80
CA ASP A 238 9.78 31.87 12.33
C ASP A 238 11.27 32.18 12.51
N ALA A 239 11.80 33.00 11.60
CA ALA A 239 13.19 33.42 11.63
C ALA A 239 13.50 34.33 12.83
N ALA A 240 12.52 35.15 13.28
CA ALA A 240 12.71 36.09 14.37
C ALA A 240 12.77 35.37 15.73
N ASN A 241 11.88 34.40 15.94
CA ASN A 241 11.81 33.62 17.18
C ASN A 241 12.61 32.31 17.13
N GLN A 242 13.37 32.10 16.05
CA GLN A 242 14.16 30.89 15.80
C GLN A 242 13.39 29.57 16.02
N SER A 243 12.13 29.53 15.59
CA SER A 243 11.25 28.39 15.81
C SER A 243 10.71 27.78 14.51
N VAL A 244 10.41 26.49 14.55
CA VAL A 244 9.71 25.76 13.49
C VAL A 244 8.35 25.32 14.01
N HIS A 245 7.32 25.51 13.19
CA HIS A 245 5.94 25.22 13.53
C HIS A 245 5.52 23.95 12.81
N VAL A 246 5.22 22.89 13.57
CA VAL A 246 4.88 21.57 13.05
C VAL A 246 3.43 21.27 13.36
N LYS A 247 2.63 21.02 12.32
CA LYS A 247 1.23 20.61 12.42
C LYS A 247 1.16 19.10 12.58
N LEU A 248 0.55 18.67 13.68
CA LEU A 248 0.14 17.30 13.97
C LEU A 248 -1.41 17.22 13.88
N PRO A 249 -2.02 16.02 13.91
CA PRO A 249 -3.48 15.87 13.87
C PRO A 249 -4.24 16.69 14.92
N PHE A 250 -3.64 16.89 16.10
CA PHE A 250 -4.29 17.51 17.26
C PHE A 250 -3.85 18.95 17.54
N GLY A 251 -2.98 19.55 16.71
CA GLY A 251 -2.53 20.93 16.93
C GLY A 251 -1.25 21.31 16.19
N VAL A 252 -0.86 22.58 16.32
CA VAL A 252 0.41 23.12 15.81
C VAL A 252 1.36 23.33 16.98
N TYR A 253 2.59 22.82 16.83
CA TYR A 253 3.63 22.85 17.86
C TYR A 253 4.79 23.72 17.39
N ALA A 254 5.14 24.74 18.17
CA ALA A 254 6.32 25.56 17.92
C ALA A 254 7.52 24.97 18.67
N LEU A 255 8.61 24.74 17.95
CA LEU A 255 9.83 24.12 18.48
C LEU A 255 11.01 25.05 18.22
N GLY A 256 11.82 25.32 19.25
CA GLY A 256 13.06 26.09 19.09
C GLY A 256 14.15 25.33 18.32
N LEU A 257 15.29 25.98 18.08
CA LEU A 257 16.44 25.39 17.38
C LEU A 257 16.95 24.08 18.05
N THR A 258 17.15 24.10 19.37
CA THR A 258 17.64 22.91 20.11
C THR A 258 16.57 21.82 20.23
N GLU A 259 15.31 22.21 20.38
CA GLU A 259 14.21 21.26 20.49
C GLU A 259 13.95 20.55 19.18
N SER A 260 13.95 21.27 18.05
CA SER A 260 13.81 20.70 16.71
C SER A 260 14.90 19.65 16.45
N ALA A 261 16.17 19.99 16.70
CA ALA A 261 17.28 19.05 16.51
C ALA A 261 17.17 17.75 17.35
N ARG A 262 16.50 17.82 18.52
CA ARG A 262 16.31 16.66 19.41
C ARG A 262 15.04 15.87 19.12
N LEU A 263 13.96 16.56 18.75
CA LEU A 263 12.61 16.02 18.71
C LEU A 263 12.06 15.83 17.30
N LEU A 264 12.74 16.33 16.26
CA LEU A 264 12.30 16.15 14.88
C LEU A 264 13.22 15.21 14.10
N GLN A 265 12.59 14.38 13.28
CA GLN A 265 13.23 13.64 12.20
C GLN A 265 12.50 13.90 10.89
N LYS A 266 13.23 13.96 9.78
CA LYS A 266 12.60 14.13 8.47
C LYS A 266 11.98 12.82 7.99
N ALA A 267 10.93 12.91 7.19
CA ALA A 267 10.57 11.80 6.31
C ALA A 267 11.71 11.55 5.31
N ALA A 268 11.89 10.30 4.87
CA ALA A 268 12.89 10.00 3.83
C ALA A 268 12.50 10.70 2.53
N ARG A 269 13.43 11.46 1.95
CA ARG A 269 13.21 12.20 0.73
C ARG A 269 13.52 11.32 -0.47
N LEU A 270 12.46 10.90 -1.16
CA LEU A 270 12.54 10.11 -2.38
C LEU A 270 12.51 11.05 -3.58
N LEU A 271 13.48 10.92 -4.47
CA LEU A 271 13.51 11.72 -5.70
C LEU A 271 13.39 10.83 -6.94
N ILE A 272 12.28 11.01 -7.65
CA ILE A 272 12.01 10.33 -8.91
C ILE A 272 12.67 11.11 -10.04
N VAL A 273 13.55 10.44 -10.78
CA VAL A 273 14.25 11.04 -11.92
C VAL A 273 13.43 10.84 -13.18
N ALA A 274 12.85 11.93 -13.67
CA ALA A 274 12.16 12.01 -14.93
C ALA A 274 13.02 12.79 -15.94
N PRO A 275 13.10 12.33 -17.20
CA PRO A 275 12.15 11.45 -17.85
C PRO A 275 12.50 9.95 -17.75
N GLY A 276 11.50 9.10 -17.97
CA GLY A 276 11.67 7.65 -18.04
C GLY A 276 11.07 6.88 -16.86
N ALA A 277 10.95 7.50 -15.68
CA ALA A 277 10.27 6.91 -14.52
C ALA A 277 8.74 6.75 -14.68
N GLY A 278 8.16 7.19 -15.80
CA GLY A 278 6.74 7.01 -16.07
C GLY A 278 5.80 7.91 -15.26
N VAL A 279 6.24 9.11 -14.84
CA VAL A 279 5.45 10.02 -13.99
C VAL A 279 4.03 10.29 -14.51
N LYS A 280 3.83 10.44 -15.83
CA LYS A 280 2.48 10.62 -16.41
C LYS A 280 1.58 9.38 -16.23
N THR A 281 2.15 8.18 -16.34
CA THR A 281 1.38 6.92 -16.26
C THR A 281 1.27 6.38 -14.83
N LEU A 282 2.29 6.60 -14.00
CA LEU A 282 2.39 6.10 -12.62
C LEU A 282 2.15 7.22 -11.59
N GLY A 283 1.75 8.41 -12.03
CA GLY A 283 1.62 9.61 -11.19
C GLY A 283 0.74 9.41 -9.97
N ALA A 284 -0.42 8.76 -10.13
CA ALA A 284 -1.30 8.43 -9.02
C ALA A 284 -0.63 7.52 -7.97
N ARG A 285 0.29 6.64 -8.39
CA ARG A 285 1.03 5.73 -7.49
C ARG A 285 2.19 6.42 -6.82
N PHE A 286 2.89 7.31 -7.51
CA PHE A 286 3.88 8.17 -6.86
C PHE A 286 3.23 9.12 -5.86
N ARG A 287 2.02 9.64 -6.14
CA ARG A 287 1.23 10.39 -5.17
C ARG A 287 0.81 9.53 -3.97
N ALA A 288 0.38 8.29 -4.19
CA ALA A 288 0.07 7.37 -3.09
C ALA A 288 1.31 7.08 -2.22
N LEU A 289 2.47 6.84 -2.84
CA LEU A 289 3.75 6.74 -2.12
C LEU A 289 4.09 8.02 -1.37
N GLY A 290 3.81 9.17 -1.97
CA GLY A 290 3.93 10.49 -1.37
C GLY A 290 2.83 10.85 -0.38
N ALA A 291 1.80 10.02 -0.19
CA ALA A 291 0.81 10.19 0.88
C ALA A 291 1.26 9.48 2.16
N GLU A 292 2.12 8.45 2.04
CA GLU A 292 2.72 7.78 3.19
C GLU A 292 3.50 8.78 4.05
N PRO A 293 3.32 8.78 5.39
CA PRO A 293 4.01 9.72 6.26
C PRO A 293 5.54 9.57 6.24
N GLY A 294 6.03 8.35 5.96
CA GLY A 294 7.45 8.03 5.93
C GLY A 294 8.22 8.64 4.76
N PHE A 295 7.53 9.15 3.74
CA PHE A 295 8.16 9.61 2.49
C PHE A 295 7.76 11.03 2.10
N GLN A 296 8.79 11.83 1.80
CA GLN A 296 8.68 13.09 1.07
C GLN A 296 9.06 12.80 -0.39
N VAL A 297 8.07 12.78 -1.30
CA VAL A 297 8.31 12.38 -2.70
C VAL A 297 8.36 13.61 -3.60
N GLU A 298 9.46 13.72 -4.34
CA GLU A 298 9.72 14.77 -5.31
C GLU A 298 10.04 14.16 -6.67
N VAL A 299 9.90 14.96 -7.73
CA VAL A 299 10.25 14.59 -9.10
C VAL A 299 11.26 15.59 -9.64
N ALA A 300 12.42 15.09 -10.06
CA ALA A 300 13.41 15.85 -10.81
C ALA A 300 13.18 15.69 -12.30
N GLY A 301 12.99 16.81 -13.00
CA GLY A 301 12.73 16.85 -14.42
C GLY A 301 11.33 16.37 -14.81
N ARG A 302 11.11 16.16 -16.11
CA ARG A 302 9.81 15.77 -16.67
C ARG A 302 9.98 15.15 -18.06
N LYS A 303 8.89 14.60 -18.59
CA LYS A 303 8.80 14.14 -19.99
C LYS A 303 8.40 15.32 -20.89
N GLY A 304 8.77 15.30 -22.17
CA GLY A 304 8.29 16.31 -23.14
C GLY A 304 9.22 17.51 -23.38
N VAL A 305 10.18 17.69 -22.48
CA VAL A 305 11.30 18.66 -22.53
C VAL A 305 12.41 18.25 -23.50
N LEU A 306 13.20 19.24 -23.95
CA LEU A 306 14.25 19.02 -24.96
C LEU A 306 15.27 17.95 -24.58
N TYR A 307 15.58 17.86 -23.28
CA TYR A 307 16.59 16.93 -22.77
C TYR A 307 16.08 15.48 -22.68
N ASP A 308 14.81 15.19 -22.97
CA ASP A 308 14.26 13.81 -23.01
C ASP A 308 14.69 13.04 -24.28
N ARG A 309 16.00 13.04 -24.55
CA ARG A 309 16.64 12.40 -25.70
C ARG A 309 18.00 11.85 -25.31
N TYR A 310 18.44 10.78 -25.96
CA TYR A 310 19.77 10.20 -25.73
C TYR A 310 20.89 11.15 -26.16
N PRO A 311 22.10 11.03 -25.59
CA PRO A 311 23.23 11.88 -25.96
C PRO A 311 23.76 11.57 -27.37
N GLU A 312 24.35 12.56 -28.04
CA GLU A 312 24.90 12.52 -29.41
C GLU A 312 25.82 11.31 -29.69
N THR A 313 26.45 10.75 -28.66
CA THR A 313 27.31 9.57 -28.79
C THR A 313 26.55 8.26 -29.01
N TRP A 314 25.21 8.28 -28.99
CA TRP A 314 24.34 7.13 -29.26
C TRP A 314 23.73 7.26 -30.66
N ASP A 315 23.37 6.15 -31.29
CA ASP A 315 22.89 6.13 -32.70
C ASP A 315 21.67 7.02 -32.97
N THR A 316 20.80 7.22 -31.98
CA THR A 316 19.62 8.11 -32.05
C THR A 316 19.80 9.38 -31.21
N GLY A 317 21.04 9.67 -30.86
CA GLY A 317 21.45 10.73 -29.96
C GLY A 317 21.32 12.14 -30.53
N VAL A 318 21.28 13.12 -29.65
CA VAL A 318 21.30 14.55 -30.03
C VAL A 318 22.30 15.33 -29.18
N ARG A 319 22.75 16.47 -29.71
CA ARG A 319 23.50 17.46 -28.92
C ARG A 319 22.70 17.96 -27.72
N ALA A 320 23.42 18.45 -26.71
CA ALA A 320 22.78 19.07 -25.56
C ALA A 320 21.82 20.18 -26.03
N PRO A 321 20.64 20.32 -25.39
CA PRO A 321 20.16 19.57 -24.22
C PRO A 321 19.72 18.12 -24.52
N ASN A 322 20.16 17.19 -23.68
CA ASN A 322 19.87 15.74 -23.73
C ASN A 322 19.97 15.12 -22.31
N LEU A 323 19.73 13.81 -22.17
CA LEU A 323 19.77 13.11 -20.89
C LEU A 323 21.11 13.21 -20.15
N ARG A 324 22.23 13.38 -20.90
CA ARG A 324 23.56 13.58 -20.33
C ARG A 324 23.69 14.98 -19.71
N SER A 325 23.35 16.04 -20.44
CA SER A 325 23.39 17.39 -19.89
C SER A 325 22.41 17.56 -18.73
N PHE A 326 21.27 16.86 -18.78
CA PHE A 326 20.32 16.77 -17.66
C PHE A 326 20.96 16.14 -16.42
N ALA A 327 21.66 15.01 -16.56
CA ALA A 327 22.35 14.37 -15.45
C ALA A 327 23.47 15.26 -14.87
N GLU A 328 24.23 15.96 -15.73
CA GLU A 328 25.24 16.93 -15.31
C GLU A 328 24.62 18.08 -14.49
N ASP A 329 23.45 18.56 -14.89
CA ASP A 329 22.71 19.57 -14.13
C ASP A 329 22.22 19.02 -12.77
N LEU A 330 21.72 17.79 -12.69
CA LEU A 330 21.34 17.17 -11.40
C LEU A 330 22.53 17.05 -10.44
N VAL A 331 23.71 16.67 -10.95
CA VAL A 331 24.95 16.61 -10.17
C VAL A 331 25.34 18.01 -9.68
N ARG A 332 25.32 19.02 -10.58
CA ARG A 332 25.64 20.42 -10.26
C ARG A 332 24.67 21.02 -9.23
N MET A 333 23.39 20.68 -9.32
CA MET A 333 22.36 21.06 -8.35
C MET A 333 22.52 20.38 -6.99
N GLY A 334 23.42 19.39 -6.87
CA GLY A 334 23.66 18.69 -5.61
C GLY A 334 22.51 17.76 -5.21
N VAL A 335 21.78 17.22 -6.17
CA VAL A 335 20.61 16.34 -5.95
C VAL A 335 20.92 15.15 -5.02
N HIS A 336 22.11 14.57 -5.16
CA HIS A 336 22.60 13.49 -4.32
C HIS A 336 22.66 13.83 -2.83
N ARG A 337 22.79 15.12 -2.47
CA ARG A 337 22.75 15.59 -1.06
C ARG A 337 21.34 15.92 -0.57
N ARG A 338 20.38 16.03 -1.49
CA ARG A 338 18.98 16.36 -1.18
C ARG A 338 18.14 15.11 -0.94
N ALA A 339 18.42 14.02 -1.66
CA ALA A 339 17.61 12.81 -1.67
C ALA A 339 18.25 11.68 -0.86
N ASP A 340 17.42 10.96 -0.11
CA ASP A 340 17.83 9.75 0.63
C ASP A 340 17.73 8.49 -0.26
N CYS A 341 16.91 8.54 -1.31
CA CYS A 341 16.81 7.48 -2.30
C CYS A 341 16.41 8.05 -3.67
N LEU A 342 17.02 7.54 -4.73
CA LEU A 342 16.76 7.93 -6.12
C LEU A 342 15.96 6.85 -6.83
N ILE A 343 14.90 7.23 -7.54
CA ILE A 343 14.07 6.30 -8.30
C ILE A 343 14.22 6.60 -9.79
N PHE A 344 14.67 5.62 -10.55
CA PHE A 344 14.88 5.73 -11.99
C PHE A 344 13.95 4.79 -12.75
N GLY A 345 13.45 5.26 -13.89
CA GLY A 345 12.98 4.34 -14.94
C GLY A 345 14.09 4.05 -15.96
N SER A 346 13.76 3.32 -17.02
CA SER A 346 14.73 2.83 -18.01
C SER A 346 15.71 3.90 -18.53
N ARG A 347 15.23 5.01 -19.14
CA ARG A 347 16.09 6.08 -19.68
C ARG A 347 16.99 6.73 -18.62
N GLY A 348 16.43 6.99 -17.43
CA GLY A 348 17.20 7.52 -16.30
C GLY A 348 18.27 6.54 -15.82
N GLY A 349 17.92 5.26 -15.70
CA GLY A 349 18.86 4.20 -15.34
C GLY A 349 19.94 3.97 -16.39
N GLN A 350 19.68 4.25 -17.66
CA GLN A 350 20.64 4.08 -18.75
C GLN A 350 21.67 5.21 -18.83
N VAL A 351 21.24 6.46 -18.63
CA VAL A 351 22.12 7.61 -18.84
C VAL A 351 22.45 8.33 -17.55
N VAL A 352 21.43 8.63 -16.75
CA VAL A 352 21.56 9.51 -15.58
C VAL A 352 22.31 8.81 -14.46
N LEU A 353 21.87 7.62 -14.05
CA LEU A 353 22.50 6.89 -12.95
C LEU A 353 23.98 6.53 -13.24
N PRO A 354 24.35 5.98 -14.41
CA PRO A 354 25.75 5.73 -14.75
C PRO A 354 26.62 6.99 -14.75
N LEU A 355 26.09 8.12 -15.23
CA LEU A 355 26.81 9.39 -15.19
C LEU A 355 27.00 9.86 -13.75
N MET A 356 25.97 9.78 -12.92
CA MET A 356 26.06 10.11 -11.50
C MET A 356 27.11 9.23 -10.80
N TRP A 357 27.13 7.91 -11.05
CA TRP A 357 28.17 7.03 -10.52
C TRP A 357 29.56 7.40 -11.02
N SER A 358 29.71 7.77 -12.29
CA SER A 358 31.00 8.22 -12.81
C SER A 358 31.48 9.53 -12.16
N ALA A 359 30.56 10.41 -11.77
CA ALA A 359 30.88 11.72 -11.20
C ALA A 359 31.05 11.69 -9.67
N LEU A 360 30.28 10.83 -8.99
CA LEU A 360 30.10 10.86 -7.53
C LEU A 360 30.50 9.55 -6.85
N GLY A 361 30.66 8.45 -7.60
CA GLY A 361 31.02 7.14 -7.05
C GLY A 361 30.03 6.64 -6.00
N ASP A 362 30.54 6.34 -4.81
CA ASP A 362 29.77 5.82 -3.67
C ASP A 362 28.89 6.89 -2.97
N GLU A 363 29.03 8.18 -3.34
CA GLU A 363 28.20 9.28 -2.83
C GLU A 363 26.81 9.34 -3.48
N VAL A 364 26.54 8.50 -4.50
CA VAL A 364 25.20 8.40 -5.08
C VAL A 364 24.28 7.70 -4.07
N PRO A 365 23.11 8.29 -3.74
CA PRO A 365 22.16 7.67 -2.82
C PRO A 365 21.68 6.30 -3.29
N PRO A 366 21.15 5.47 -2.37
CA PRO A 366 20.46 4.24 -2.71
C PRO A 366 19.50 4.42 -3.88
N SER A 367 19.57 3.53 -4.85
CA SER A 367 18.88 3.71 -6.12
C SER A 367 17.93 2.54 -6.39
N VAL A 368 16.66 2.85 -6.65
CA VAL A 368 15.68 1.89 -7.18
C VAL A 368 15.55 2.11 -8.67
N VAL A 369 15.79 1.07 -9.48
CA VAL A 369 15.74 1.15 -10.94
C VAL A 369 14.65 0.24 -11.49
N VAL A 370 13.67 0.83 -12.15
CA VAL A 370 12.62 0.10 -12.84
C VAL A 370 13.01 -0.06 -14.31
N ASN A 371 13.04 -1.31 -14.78
CA ASN A 371 13.52 -1.75 -16.10
C ASN A 371 14.99 -1.52 -16.38
N GLY A 372 15.84 -2.15 -15.54
CA GLY A 372 17.16 -2.68 -15.94
C GLY A 372 18.25 -1.70 -16.37
N GLY A 373 17.93 -0.41 -16.51
CA GLY A 373 18.66 0.50 -17.38
C GLY A 373 20.18 0.51 -17.24
N CYS A 374 20.69 0.54 -16.00
CA CYS A 374 22.12 0.67 -15.74
C CYS A 374 22.92 -0.62 -15.91
N ALA A 375 22.26 -1.78 -15.94
CA ALA A 375 22.88 -3.10 -16.07
C ALA A 375 22.83 -3.64 -17.53
N MET A 376 22.33 -2.83 -18.46
CA MET A 376 22.22 -3.18 -19.87
C MET A 376 23.56 -2.97 -20.60
N GLN A 377 23.67 -3.55 -21.80
CA GLN A 377 24.77 -3.24 -22.71
C GLN A 377 24.51 -1.87 -23.37
N LEU A 378 25.15 -0.84 -22.83
CA LEU A 378 24.98 0.54 -23.29
C LEU A 378 26.08 0.95 -24.28
N PRO A 379 25.79 1.87 -25.23
CA PRO A 379 26.82 2.45 -26.09
C PRO A 379 27.90 3.17 -25.28
N GLY A 380 29.17 2.86 -25.58
CA GLY A 380 30.34 3.46 -24.93
C GLY A 380 31.06 2.52 -23.96
N PRO A 381 31.88 3.05 -23.04
CA PRO A 381 32.60 2.24 -22.09
C PRO A 381 31.64 1.54 -21.11
N PRO A 382 32.00 0.36 -20.57
CA PRO A 382 31.19 -0.32 -19.57
C PRO A 382 30.88 0.58 -18.37
N VAL A 383 29.65 0.50 -17.88
CA VAL A 383 29.23 1.21 -16.66
C VAL A 383 30.09 0.74 -15.50
N ARG A 384 30.74 1.69 -14.82
CA ARG A 384 31.51 1.40 -13.60
C ARG A 384 30.57 1.41 -12.41
N TRP A 385 30.16 0.22 -11.97
CA TRP A 385 29.36 0.05 -10.76
C TRP A 385 30.19 0.37 -9.50
N PRO A 386 29.80 1.35 -8.67
CA PRO A 386 30.55 1.67 -7.46
C PRO A 386 30.59 0.54 -6.45
N LEU A 387 31.63 0.51 -5.61
CA LEU A 387 31.86 -0.57 -4.67
C LEU A 387 30.73 -0.68 -3.63
N ARG A 388 30.25 0.47 -3.15
CA ARG A 388 29.26 0.58 -2.07
C ARG A 388 27.90 1.07 -2.57
N ALA A 389 27.70 1.17 -3.88
CA ALA A 389 26.41 1.55 -4.45
C ALA A 389 25.31 0.59 -3.98
N VAL A 390 24.27 1.13 -3.34
CA VAL A 390 23.06 0.38 -3.01
C VAL A 390 22.11 0.44 -4.20
N THR A 391 21.70 -0.70 -4.73
CA THR A 391 20.85 -0.74 -5.92
C THR A 391 19.84 -1.87 -5.87
N VAL A 392 18.56 -1.52 -5.99
CA VAL A 392 17.47 -2.50 -6.07
C VAL A 392 16.78 -2.32 -7.42
N MET A 393 16.74 -3.36 -8.24
CA MET A 393 16.20 -3.28 -9.60
C MET A 393 14.98 -4.18 -9.78
N LEU A 394 14.00 -3.67 -10.52
CA LEU A 394 12.87 -4.44 -11.02
C LEU A 394 13.03 -4.62 -12.53
N LEU A 395 13.19 -5.87 -12.96
CA LEU A 395 13.54 -6.29 -14.31
C LEU A 395 12.36 -7.03 -14.96
N GLY A 396 11.99 -6.64 -16.17
CA GLY A 396 10.88 -7.26 -16.89
C GLY A 396 11.34 -8.27 -17.92
N GLY A 397 10.67 -9.42 -17.99
CA GLY A 397 10.97 -10.43 -19.01
C GLY A 397 10.60 -10.00 -20.42
N GLN A 398 9.68 -9.04 -20.59
CA GLN A 398 9.31 -8.46 -21.89
C GLN A 398 9.91 -7.06 -22.09
N ASP A 399 11.02 -6.76 -21.41
CA ASP A 399 11.80 -5.54 -21.67
C ASP A 399 12.50 -5.63 -23.03
N PHE A 400 12.38 -4.60 -23.86
CA PHE A 400 13.00 -4.58 -25.20
C PHE A 400 14.52 -4.73 -25.16
N PHE A 401 15.13 -4.25 -24.09
CA PHE A 401 16.59 -4.28 -23.93
C PHE A 401 17.13 -5.67 -23.55
N ARG A 402 16.27 -6.59 -23.13
CA ARG A 402 16.62 -8.01 -22.99
C ARG A 402 16.96 -8.63 -24.36
N GLY A 403 16.33 -8.15 -25.43
CA GLY A 403 16.44 -8.74 -26.76
C GLY A 403 15.95 -10.19 -26.76
N ASN A 404 16.75 -11.08 -27.34
CA ASN A 404 16.43 -12.50 -27.50
C ASN A 404 17.07 -13.40 -26.42
N LEU A 405 17.68 -12.83 -25.38
CA LEU A 405 18.32 -13.60 -24.31
C LEU A 405 17.28 -14.39 -23.54
N SER A 406 17.61 -15.59 -23.05
CA SER A 406 16.82 -16.29 -22.03
C SER A 406 16.83 -15.53 -20.69
N ALA A 407 15.88 -15.79 -19.80
CA ALA A 407 15.86 -15.20 -18.45
C ALA A 407 17.18 -15.43 -17.71
N GLU A 408 17.72 -16.65 -17.81
CA GLU A 408 18.95 -17.04 -17.15
C GLU A 408 20.16 -16.29 -17.68
N GLU A 409 20.28 -16.17 -19.02
CA GLU A 409 21.36 -15.39 -19.65
C GLU A 409 21.24 -13.91 -19.31
N TYR A 410 20.02 -13.36 -19.35
CA TYR A 410 19.78 -11.96 -19.04
C TYR A 410 20.16 -11.64 -17.59
N MET A 411 19.71 -12.47 -16.64
CA MET A 411 20.04 -12.30 -15.22
C MET A 411 21.52 -12.49 -14.95
N THR A 412 22.17 -13.49 -15.57
CA THR A 412 23.60 -13.74 -15.40
C THR A 412 24.42 -12.57 -15.93
N ARG A 413 24.11 -12.05 -17.12
CA ARG A 413 24.77 -10.85 -17.67
C ARG A 413 24.54 -9.61 -16.78
N THR A 414 23.33 -9.44 -16.27
CA THR A 414 22.99 -8.35 -15.35
C THR A 414 23.86 -8.44 -14.09
N CYS A 415 23.99 -9.63 -13.48
CA CYS A 415 24.86 -9.87 -12.32
C CYS A 415 26.35 -9.61 -12.62
N GLN A 416 26.83 -9.90 -13.84
CA GLN A 416 28.21 -9.64 -14.27
C GLN A 416 28.53 -8.14 -14.42
N SER A 417 27.52 -7.29 -14.62
CA SER A 417 27.71 -5.84 -14.69
C SER A 417 28.02 -5.20 -13.33
N VAL A 418 27.69 -5.90 -12.24
CA VAL A 418 27.90 -5.43 -10.87
C VAL A 418 29.34 -5.67 -10.46
N ASN A 419 29.92 -4.70 -9.74
CA ASN A 419 31.24 -4.87 -9.16
C ASN A 419 31.28 -6.14 -8.27
N PRO A 420 32.22 -7.08 -8.48
CA PRO A 420 32.28 -8.34 -7.73
C PRO A 420 32.44 -8.17 -6.21
N ALA A 421 32.91 -7.00 -5.75
CA ALA A 421 33.04 -6.68 -4.33
C ALA A 421 31.81 -5.95 -3.75
N ASN A 422 30.83 -5.58 -4.56
CA ASN A 422 29.57 -5.00 -4.09
C ASN A 422 28.73 -6.04 -3.33
N ARG A 423 28.11 -5.60 -2.22
CA ARG A 423 27.31 -6.45 -1.32
C ARG A 423 25.92 -5.87 -1.05
N THR A 424 25.50 -4.92 -1.88
CA THR A 424 24.33 -4.06 -1.66
C THR A 424 23.42 -3.97 -2.87
N THR A 425 23.38 -5.03 -3.68
CA THR A 425 22.60 -5.07 -4.93
C THR A 425 21.58 -6.20 -4.94
N ALA A 426 20.36 -5.93 -5.40
CA ALA A 426 19.29 -6.91 -5.60
C ALA A 426 18.51 -6.69 -6.89
N PHE A 427 18.12 -7.76 -7.56
CA PHE A 427 17.39 -7.80 -8.82
C PHE A 427 16.13 -8.66 -8.68
N PHE A 428 14.97 -8.06 -8.86
CA PHE A 428 13.70 -8.75 -9.04
C PHE A 428 13.44 -8.93 -10.52
N TYR A 429 13.49 -10.16 -11.01
CA TYR A 429 13.08 -10.51 -12.36
C TYR A 429 11.64 -11.02 -12.38
N VAL A 430 10.80 -10.34 -13.14
CA VAL A 430 9.38 -10.67 -13.32
C VAL A 430 9.14 -10.97 -14.81
N PRO A 431 9.01 -12.25 -15.21
CA PRO A 431 8.91 -12.66 -16.62
C PRO A 431 7.77 -11.99 -17.40
N GLU A 432 6.63 -11.77 -16.75
CA GLU A 432 5.42 -11.23 -17.34
C GLU A 432 5.40 -9.70 -17.37
N MET A 433 6.36 -9.05 -16.72
CA MET A 433 6.42 -7.60 -16.70
C MET A 433 6.86 -7.06 -18.07
N LYS A 434 6.05 -6.13 -18.59
CA LYS A 434 6.22 -5.49 -19.90
C LYS A 434 7.32 -4.43 -19.86
N HIS A 435 7.85 -4.06 -21.04
CA HIS A 435 8.77 -2.93 -21.19
C HIS A 435 8.24 -1.61 -20.61
N MET A 436 6.92 -1.38 -20.67
CA MET A 436 6.26 -0.40 -19.81
C MET A 436 5.65 -1.20 -18.65
N PRO A 437 6.22 -1.12 -17.43
CA PRO A 437 5.77 -1.92 -16.31
C PRO A 437 4.29 -1.72 -16.05
N GLN A 438 3.59 -2.82 -15.76
CA GLN A 438 2.21 -2.77 -15.33
C GLN A 438 2.11 -1.97 -14.03
N GLU A 439 1.10 -1.11 -13.95
CA GLU A 439 0.88 -0.23 -12.80
C GLU A 439 0.75 -1.03 -11.48
N SER A 440 0.06 -2.17 -11.52
CA SER A 440 -0.12 -3.06 -10.36
C SER A 440 1.20 -3.62 -9.83
N VAL A 441 2.14 -3.96 -10.72
CA VAL A 441 3.46 -4.51 -10.35
C VAL A 441 4.30 -3.44 -9.64
N VAL A 442 4.37 -2.24 -10.22
CA VAL A 442 5.11 -1.14 -9.60
C VAL A 442 4.46 -0.73 -8.27
N GLN A 443 3.14 -0.62 -8.21
CA GLN A 443 2.44 -0.29 -6.97
C GLN A 443 2.68 -1.31 -5.87
N ALA A 444 2.68 -2.60 -6.19
CA ALA A 444 2.88 -3.66 -5.20
C ALA A 444 4.32 -3.72 -4.69
N ALA A 445 5.31 -3.58 -5.58
CA ALA A 445 6.71 -3.78 -5.22
C ALA A 445 7.42 -2.50 -4.75
N LEU A 446 7.18 -1.35 -5.39
CA LEU A 446 8.01 -0.15 -5.24
C LEU A 446 8.18 0.31 -3.78
N PRO A 447 7.15 0.37 -2.92
CA PRO A 447 7.33 0.77 -1.53
C PRO A 447 8.36 -0.13 -0.84
N CYS A 448 8.19 -1.45 -0.90
CA CYS A 448 9.11 -2.41 -0.29
C CYS A 448 10.53 -2.34 -0.89
N LEU A 449 10.67 -2.06 -2.19
CA LEU A 449 11.99 -1.91 -2.83
C LEU A 449 12.72 -0.65 -2.37
N VAL A 450 12.00 0.46 -2.22
CA VAL A 450 12.55 1.71 -1.66
C VAL A 450 12.98 1.49 -0.22
N GLU A 451 12.15 0.80 0.56
CA GLU A 451 12.47 0.48 1.95
C GLU A 451 13.72 -0.39 2.05
N ALA A 452 13.80 -1.45 1.24
CA ALA A 452 14.98 -2.31 1.17
C ALA A 452 16.24 -1.50 0.82
N ALA A 453 16.15 -0.56 -0.13
CA ALA A 453 17.29 0.28 -0.53
C ALA A 453 17.75 1.21 0.61
N LEU A 454 16.82 1.83 1.33
CA LEU A 454 17.14 2.71 2.47
C LEU A 454 17.81 1.93 3.61
N ASP A 455 17.29 0.75 3.96
CA ASP A 455 17.84 -0.08 5.04
C ASP A 455 19.21 -0.65 4.70
N TRP A 456 19.43 -0.97 3.42
CA TRP A 456 20.72 -1.49 2.98
C TRP A 456 21.83 -0.47 3.15
N ALA A 457 21.53 0.80 2.90
CA ALA A 457 22.45 1.92 3.09
C ALA A 457 22.92 2.05 4.54
N GLN A 458 22.05 1.68 5.48
CA GLN A 458 22.31 1.71 6.92
C GLN A 458 22.94 0.40 7.44
N GLY A 459 23.16 -0.60 6.58
CA GLY A 459 23.74 -1.89 6.95
C GLY A 459 22.76 -2.88 7.59
N GLY A 460 21.45 -2.63 7.52
CA GLY A 460 20.41 -3.43 8.17
C GLY A 460 20.05 -4.73 7.43
N HIS A 461 20.95 -5.71 7.36
CA HIS A 461 20.74 -6.93 6.54
C HIS A 461 19.42 -7.67 6.84
N ALA A 462 19.05 -7.85 8.11
CA ALA A 462 17.81 -8.54 8.46
C ALA A 462 16.54 -7.79 7.99
N ALA A 463 16.55 -6.46 8.13
CA ALA A 463 15.44 -5.60 7.73
C ALA A 463 15.32 -5.54 6.20
N VAL A 464 16.46 -5.43 5.49
CA VAL A 464 16.53 -5.58 4.02
C VAL A 464 15.85 -6.86 3.57
N MET A 465 16.24 -8.01 4.13
CA MET A 465 15.65 -9.30 3.74
C MET A 465 14.15 -9.39 4.04
N SER A 466 13.68 -8.74 5.09
CA SER A 466 12.25 -8.61 5.39
C SER A 466 11.52 -7.82 4.29
N HIS A 467 12.03 -6.65 3.91
CA HIS A 467 11.45 -5.83 2.85
C HIS A 467 11.46 -6.53 1.48
N LEU A 468 12.56 -7.21 1.13
CA LEU A 468 12.63 -8.02 -0.09
C LEU A 468 11.58 -9.14 -0.09
N ARG A 469 11.35 -9.81 1.05
CA ARG A 469 10.29 -10.82 1.19
C ARG A 469 8.90 -10.22 1.05
N SER A 470 8.62 -9.08 1.67
CA SER A 470 7.35 -8.37 1.52
C SER A 470 7.08 -7.99 0.07
N ALA A 471 8.10 -7.60 -0.70
CA ALA A 471 7.97 -7.35 -2.14
C ALA A 471 7.59 -8.63 -2.91
N GLN A 472 8.24 -9.77 -2.62
CA GLN A 472 7.88 -11.06 -3.21
C GLN A 472 6.42 -11.42 -2.92
N GLU A 473 5.99 -11.31 -1.66
CA GLU A 473 4.61 -11.60 -1.24
C GLU A 473 3.60 -10.66 -1.90
N ALA A 474 3.93 -9.38 -2.04
CA ALA A 474 3.08 -8.40 -2.72
C ALA A 474 2.88 -8.75 -4.19
N LEU A 475 3.94 -9.17 -4.89
CA LEU A 475 3.85 -9.65 -6.27
C LEU A 475 3.05 -10.97 -6.38
N ILE A 476 3.25 -11.91 -5.45
CA ILE A 476 2.48 -13.17 -5.40
C ILE A 476 0.98 -12.89 -5.26
N ARG A 477 0.59 -11.96 -4.39
CA ARG A 477 -0.82 -11.61 -4.16
C ARG A 477 -1.53 -11.10 -5.42
N ILE A 478 -0.81 -10.42 -6.30
CA ILE A 478 -1.36 -9.94 -7.58
C ILE A 478 -1.16 -10.93 -8.74
N GLY A 479 -0.71 -12.15 -8.45
CA GLY A 479 -0.58 -13.24 -9.42
C GLY A 479 0.74 -13.25 -10.21
N PHE A 480 1.75 -12.52 -9.76
CA PHE A 480 3.06 -12.47 -10.41
C PHE A 480 4.07 -13.35 -9.66
N GLY A 481 4.93 -14.03 -10.42
CA GLY A 481 6.08 -14.74 -9.90
C GLY A 481 7.37 -14.27 -10.54
N GLY A 482 8.48 -14.90 -10.16
CA GLY A 482 9.78 -14.50 -10.66
C GLY A 482 10.95 -15.03 -9.86
N VAL A 483 12.08 -14.35 -10.05
CA VAL A 483 13.37 -14.67 -9.44
C VAL A 483 13.93 -13.41 -8.79
N LEU A 484 14.28 -13.50 -7.52
CA LEU A 484 15.06 -12.51 -6.78
C LEU A 484 16.51 -12.98 -6.75
N ARG A 485 17.44 -12.20 -7.32
CA ARG A 485 18.89 -12.38 -7.10
C ARG A 485 19.43 -11.24 -6.27
N PHE A 486 20.26 -11.51 -5.29
CA PHE A 486 20.85 -10.47 -4.46
C PHE A 486 22.25 -10.83 -3.98
N THR A 487 23.07 -9.82 -3.73
CA THR A 487 24.41 -10.00 -3.19
C THR A 487 24.34 -10.20 -1.67
N GLY A 488 24.95 -11.28 -1.17
CA GLY A 488 25.13 -11.55 0.25
C GLY A 488 26.61 -11.78 0.62
N PRO A 489 26.90 -12.19 1.86
CA PRO A 489 28.28 -12.39 2.34
C PRO A 489 29.09 -13.38 1.48
N SER A 490 28.43 -14.41 0.95
CA SER A 490 29.00 -15.48 0.12
C SER A 490 28.91 -15.23 -1.39
N GLY A 491 28.56 -14.00 -1.81
CA GLY A 491 28.32 -13.66 -3.22
C GLY A 491 26.84 -13.65 -3.58
N TRP A 492 26.51 -13.91 -4.84
CA TRP A 492 25.13 -13.90 -5.34
C TRP A 492 24.30 -15.04 -4.75
N GLN A 493 23.09 -14.72 -4.32
CA GLN A 493 22.08 -15.65 -3.84
C GLN A 493 20.82 -15.51 -4.71
N GLU A 494 20.05 -16.60 -4.84
CA GLU A 494 18.83 -16.66 -5.64
C GLU A 494 17.65 -17.15 -4.79
N GLN A 495 16.49 -16.54 -4.97
CA GLN A 495 15.21 -16.97 -4.41
C GLN A 495 14.13 -16.90 -5.47
N ARG A 496 13.37 -17.97 -5.64
CA ARG A 496 12.21 -18.01 -6.54
C ARG A 496 10.94 -17.71 -5.76
N PHE A 497 10.00 -17.01 -6.40
CA PHE A 497 8.72 -16.66 -5.77
C PHE A 497 7.58 -16.75 -6.78
N GLY A 498 6.38 -17.07 -6.29
CA GLY A 498 5.17 -17.13 -7.11
C GLY A 498 5.21 -18.13 -8.28
N PRO A 499 4.20 -18.06 -9.17
CA PRO A 499 4.12 -18.91 -10.35
C PRO A 499 5.36 -18.75 -11.24
N GLN A 500 5.98 -19.87 -11.61
CA GLN A 500 7.13 -19.85 -12.52
C GLN A 500 6.60 -19.98 -13.96
N VAL A 501 6.46 -18.85 -14.63
CA VAL A 501 5.96 -18.79 -16.01
C VAL A 501 7.13 -18.76 -17.00
N PRO A 502 7.06 -19.50 -18.12
CA PRO A 502 8.08 -19.43 -19.15
C PRO A 502 8.23 -18.03 -19.73
N ASP A 503 9.43 -17.75 -20.23
CA ASP A 503 9.71 -16.51 -20.93
C ASP A 503 8.83 -16.33 -22.16
N ARG A 504 8.39 -15.09 -22.38
CA ARG A 504 7.69 -14.68 -23.60
C ARG A 504 8.54 -13.65 -24.33
N PRO A 505 8.57 -13.68 -25.67
CA PRO A 505 9.24 -12.64 -26.43
C PRO A 505 8.63 -11.27 -26.11
N PRO A 506 9.41 -10.17 -26.21
CA PRO A 506 8.89 -8.83 -26.00
C PRO A 506 7.71 -8.56 -26.94
N ALA A 507 6.62 -8.00 -26.41
CA ALA A 507 5.47 -7.62 -27.23
C ALA A 507 5.86 -6.50 -28.21
N PRO A 508 5.54 -6.59 -29.52
CA PRO A 508 5.92 -5.55 -30.47
C PRO A 508 5.38 -4.18 -30.05
N LEU A 509 6.13 -3.11 -30.35
CA LEU A 509 5.70 -1.74 -30.11
C LEU A 509 4.38 -1.49 -30.85
N SER A 510 3.34 -1.08 -30.13
CA SER A 510 2.14 -0.55 -30.77
C SER A 510 2.52 0.74 -31.52
N PRO A 511 2.21 0.85 -32.83
CA PRO A 511 2.48 2.08 -33.58
C PRO A 511 1.84 3.27 -32.89
N ARG A 512 2.65 4.27 -32.54
CA ARG A 512 2.12 5.52 -32.00
C ARG A 512 1.79 6.43 -33.18
N ALA A 513 0.56 6.93 -33.23
CA ALA A 513 0.19 7.92 -34.25
C ALA A 513 1.18 9.11 -34.20
N PRO A 514 1.61 9.64 -35.37
CA PRO A 514 2.47 10.81 -35.41
C PRO A 514 1.77 11.95 -34.67
N LYS A 515 2.49 12.57 -33.73
CA LYS A 515 1.97 13.75 -33.06
C LYS A 515 1.81 14.88 -34.08
N PRO A 516 0.75 15.69 -33.99
CA PRO A 516 0.61 16.87 -34.84
C PRO A 516 1.83 17.79 -34.68
N ALA A 517 2.19 18.47 -35.78
CA ALA A 517 3.29 19.41 -35.80
C ALA A 517 3.02 20.55 -34.79
N ARG A 518 3.96 20.74 -33.87
CA ARG A 518 3.85 21.78 -32.83
C ARG A 518 4.27 23.13 -33.43
N PRO A 519 3.56 24.24 -33.17
CA PRO A 519 4.11 25.56 -33.41
C PRO A 519 5.37 25.75 -32.54
N PRO A 520 6.32 26.62 -32.93
CA PRO A 520 7.57 26.80 -32.20
C PRO A 520 7.34 27.58 -30.89
N CYS A 521 6.82 26.91 -29.87
CA CYS A 521 7.02 27.37 -28.49
C CYS A 521 8.40 26.89 -28.04
N PRO A 522 9.32 27.76 -27.58
CA PRO A 522 10.64 27.34 -27.13
C PRO A 522 10.49 26.36 -25.96
N PRO A 523 10.85 25.08 -26.12
CA PRO A 523 10.79 24.15 -25.00
C PRO A 523 11.86 24.53 -23.96
N GLY A 524 11.45 24.61 -22.69
CA GLY A 524 12.36 24.93 -21.59
C GLY A 524 13.45 23.87 -21.40
N THR A 525 14.66 24.29 -21.00
CA THR A 525 15.77 23.38 -20.66
C THR A 525 16.07 23.33 -19.16
N ALA A 526 15.46 24.24 -18.38
CA ALA A 526 15.64 24.34 -16.95
C ALA A 526 15.16 23.07 -16.22
N VAL A 527 16.07 22.45 -15.50
CA VAL A 527 15.77 21.32 -14.61
C VAL A 527 15.00 21.83 -13.39
N SER A 528 13.88 21.18 -13.09
CA SER A 528 13.05 21.48 -11.92
C SER A 528 12.93 20.30 -10.99
N ILE A 529 12.83 20.57 -9.70
CA ILE A 529 12.46 19.60 -8.67
C ILE A 529 11.14 20.06 -8.08
N LEU A 530 10.10 19.23 -8.20
CA LEU A 530 8.75 19.55 -7.77
C LEU A 530 8.22 18.47 -6.82
N PRO A 531 7.38 18.82 -5.85
CA PRO A 531 6.57 17.85 -5.12
C PRO A 531 5.80 16.94 -6.10
N VAL A 532 5.64 15.67 -5.73
CA VAL A 532 5.00 14.68 -6.60
C VAL A 532 3.58 15.06 -7.01
N ASP A 533 2.83 15.76 -6.15
CA ASP A 533 1.46 16.17 -6.45
C ASP A 533 1.40 17.13 -7.63
N LEU A 534 2.31 18.12 -7.64
CA LEU A 534 2.45 19.08 -8.73
C LEU A 534 3.05 18.44 -9.97
N ALA A 535 4.05 17.57 -9.82
CA ALA A 535 4.74 16.94 -10.94
C ALA A 535 3.90 15.89 -11.68
N ALA A 536 2.97 15.24 -10.97
CA ALA A 536 2.06 14.23 -11.51
C ALA A 536 0.73 14.84 -11.97
N GLU A 537 0.47 16.11 -11.72
CA GLU A 537 -0.64 16.84 -12.32
C GLU A 537 -0.22 17.31 -13.72
N ASP A 538 -1.00 16.93 -14.73
CA ASP A 538 -0.71 17.17 -16.15
C ASP A 538 -1.92 17.89 -16.77
N SER A 539 -2.30 19.02 -16.16
CA SER A 539 -3.39 19.88 -16.63
C SER A 539 -2.84 21.19 -17.19
N PRO A 540 -3.46 21.75 -18.24
CA PRO A 540 -3.08 23.07 -18.76
C PRO A 540 -3.07 24.16 -17.69
N GLU A 541 -4.06 24.13 -16.79
CA GLU A 541 -4.23 25.09 -15.71
C GLU A 541 -3.08 25.01 -14.71
N SER A 542 -2.67 23.81 -14.30
CA SER A 542 -1.56 23.60 -13.37
C SER A 542 -0.24 24.09 -13.95
N HIS A 543 0.03 23.80 -15.23
CA HIS A 543 1.20 24.31 -15.93
C HIS A 543 1.23 25.84 -16.03
N ARG A 544 0.12 26.48 -16.44
CA ARG A 544 0.03 27.94 -16.51
C ARG A 544 0.16 28.59 -15.13
N HIS A 545 -0.39 27.97 -14.10
CA HIS A 545 -0.26 28.44 -12.72
C HIS A 545 1.22 28.45 -12.29
N MET A 546 1.92 27.34 -12.50
CA MET A 546 3.35 27.24 -12.26
C MET A 546 4.15 28.29 -13.06
N ALA A 547 3.83 28.48 -14.34
CA ALA A 547 4.47 29.50 -15.18
C ALA A 547 4.30 30.92 -14.61
N ALA A 548 3.09 31.26 -14.20
CA ALA A 548 2.76 32.55 -13.60
C ALA A 548 3.49 32.76 -12.27
N GLU A 549 3.58 31.72 -11.44
CA GLU A 549 4.27 31.78 -10.16
C GLU A 549 5.79 31.99 -10.34
N ALA A 550 6.43 31.28 -11.26
CA ALA A 550 7.84 31.51 -11.56
C ALA A 550 8.11 32.91 -12.13
N ARG A 551 7.22 33.44 -12.99
CA ARG A 551 7.34 34.81 -13.47
C ARG A 551 7.20 35.83 -12.34
N ARG A 552 6.30 35.58 -11.38
CA ARG A 552 6.17 36.40 -10.17
C ARG A 552 7.45 36.37 -9.33
N PHE A 553 8.04 35.20 -9.10
CA PHE A 553 9.32 35.09 -8.40
C PHE A 553 10.47 35.74 -9.18
N ALA A 554 10.49 35.64 -10.51
CA ALA A 554 11.47 36.29 -11.36
C ALA A 554 11.35 37.83 -11.30
N ALA A 555 10.13 38.37 -11.28
CA ALA A 555 9.87 39.80 -11.21
C ALA A 555 10.32 40.42 -9.87
N ALA A 556 10.30 39.65 -8.79
CA ALA A 556 10.81 40.07 -7.48
C ALA A 556 12.35 40.11 -7.40
N ARG A 557 13.06 39.71 -8.46
CA ARG A 557 14.53 39.61 -8.48
C ARG A 557 15.16 40.64 -9.42
N PRO A 558 16.37 41.15 -9.09
CA PRO A 558 17.11 42.05 -9.97
C PRO A 558 17.36 41.47 -11.36
N GLY A 559 17.46 42.32 -12.38
CA GLY A 559 17.68 41.89 -13.77
C GLY A 559 18.98 41.12 -14.01
N SER A 560 20.01 41.38 -13.19
CA SER A 560 21.32 40.72 -13.26
C SER A 560 21.37 39.37 -12.54
N ASP A 561 20.30 38.95 -11.86
CA ASP A 561 20.28 37.71 -11.10
C ASP A 561 20.17 36.50 -12.04
N PRO A 562 21.15 35.59 -12.10
CA PRO A 562 21.08 34.41 -12.97
C PRO A 562 19.89 33.49 -12.67
N VAL A 563 19.38 33.51 -11.42
CA VAL A 563 18.17 32.77 -11.02
C VAL A 563 16.94 33.33 -11.73
N ARG A 564 16.87 34.64 -11.97
CA ARG A 564 15.77 35.27 -12.71
C ARG A 564 15.67 34.69 -14.12
N THR A 565 16.78 34.59 -14.84
CA THR A 565 16.80 34.00 -16.20
C THR A 565 16.33 32.55 -16.18
N ARG A 566 16.78 31.75 -15.20
CA ARG A 566 16.34 30.35 -15.07
C ARG A 566 14.85 30.21 -14.71
N LEU A 567 14.31 31.09 -13.89
CA LEU A 567 12.87 31.10 -13.58
C LEU A 567 12.02 31.44 -14.81
N LEU A 568 12.45 32.40 -15.63
CA LEU A 568 11.77 32.74 -16.89
C LEU A 568 11.85 31.58 -17.88
N GLU A 569 13.02 30.98 -18.05
CA GLU A 569 13.23 29.81 -18.90
C GLU A 569 12.34 28.62 -18.46
N TRP A 570 12.20 28.41 -17.16
CA TRP A 570 11.32 27.39 -16.61
C TRP A 570 9.84 27.71 -16.83
N ALA A 571 9.43 28.97 -16.70
CA ALA A 571 8.07 29.42 -16.97
C ALA A 571 7.68 29.23 -18.44
N ASP A 572 8.57 29.55 -19.37
CA ASP A 572 8.35 29.31 -20.80
C ASP A 572 8.24 27.81 -21.09
N GLY A 573 9.05 26.99 -20.40
CA GLY A 573 8.91 25.54 -20.41
C GLY A 573 7.56 25.05 -19.87
N GLN A 574 6.99 25.70 -18.86
CA GLN A 574 5.65 25.37 -18.36
C GLN A 574 4.56 25.70 -19.38
N ASP A 575 4.63 26.86 -20.04
CA ASP A 575 3.65 27.23 -21.06
C ASP A 575 3.65 26.25 -22.24
N ALA A 576 4.84 25.75 -22.63
CA ALA A 576 4.95 24.71 -23.64
C ALA A 576 4.26 23.40 -23.23
N GLU A 577 4.35 23.02 -21.95
CA GLU A 577 3.65 21.84 -21.42
C GLU A 577 2.15 22.07 -21.26
N ALA A 578 1.72 23.28 -20.86
CA ALA A 578 0.30 23.63 -20.81
C ALA A 578 -0.38 23.42 -22.16
N TRP A 579 0.25 23.93 -23.22
CA TRP A 579 -0.21 23.73 -24.59
C TRP A 579 -0.22 22.25 -25.00
N ALA A 580 0.81 21.48 -24.62
CA ALA A 580 0.85 20.05 -24.90
C ALA A 580 -0.27 19.27 -24.17
N ALA A 581 -0.63 19.69 -22.96
CA ALA A 581 -1.72 19.12 -22.19
C ALA A 581 -3.10 19.46 -22.80
N GLU A 582 -3.27 20.64 -23.41
CA GLU A 582 -4.49 21.02 -24.14
C GLU A 582 -4.74 20.13 -25.35
N ASP A 583 -3.68 19.78 -26.07
CA ASP A 583 -3.73 18.88 -27.23
C ASP A 583 -4.04 17.42 -26.83
N ASP A 584 -3.53 16.98 -25.68
CA ASP A 584 -3.76 15.65 -25.11
C ASP A 584 -5.15 15.55 -24.44
N ALA A 585 -5.82 16.67 -24.14
CA ALA A 585 -7.14 16.69 -23.53
C ALA A 585 -8.19 16.08 -24.48
N PRO A 586 -9.16 15.30 -23.97
CA PRO A 586 -10.23 14.77 -24.78
C PRO A 586 -11.02 15.93 -25.41
N LYS A 587 -10.82 16.17 -26.71
CA LYS A 587 -11.63 17.14 -27.46
C LYS A 587 -13.08 16.78 -27.25
N SER A 588 -13.88 17.73 -26.78
CA SER A 588 -15.32 17.58 -26.63
C SER A 588 -15.87 16.92 -27.89
N GLN A 589 -16.63 15.83 -27.71
CA GLN A 589 -17.32 15.23 -28.84
C GLN A 589 -18.08 16.35 -29.55
N PRO A 590 -17.97 16.47 -30.89
CA PRO A 590 -18.85 17.39 -31.60
C PRO A 590 -20.29 17.03 -31.22
N PRO A 591 -21.19 18.03 -31.08
CA PRO A 591 -22.58 17.74 -30.75
C PRO A 591 -23.11 16.67 -31.71
N PRO A 592 -23.92 15.71 -31.24
CA PRO A 592 -24.42 14.65 -32.09
C PRO A 592 -25.00 15.28 -33.35
N LYS A 593 -24.45 14.90 -34.51
CA LYS A 593 -24.95 15.38 -35.81
C LYS A 593 -26.46 15.16 -35.80
N ALA A 594 -27.22 16.24 -35.96
CA ALA A 594 -28.66 16.17 -36.13
C ALA A 594 -28.97 15.07 -37.15
N ALA A 595 -29.91 14.20 -36.78
CA ALA A 595 -30.31 13.06 -37.60
C ALA A 595 -30.60 13.53 -39.04
N MET A 596 -29.75 13.10 -39.97
CA MET A 596 -30.04 13.23 -41.40
C MET A 596 -31.26 12.34 -41.70
N PRO A 597 -32.28 12.84 -42.43
CA PRO A 597 -33.43 12.04 -42.81
C PRO A 597 -32.98 10.88 -43.73
N GLY A 598 -33.56 9.71 -43.48
CA GLY A 598 -33.12 8.43 -44.02
C GLY A 598 -33.00 8.38 -45.54
N LYS A 599 -32.00 7.64 -46.02
CA LYS A 599 -31.95 7.13 -47.40
C LYS A 599 -32.37 5.66 -47.43
N PRO A 600 -33.15 5.24 -48.45
CA PRO A 600 -33.77 3.92 -48.47
C PRO A 600 -32.75 2.82 -48.77
N ILE A 601 -32.95 1.67 -48.12
CA ILE A 601 -32.20 0.44 -48.31
C ILE A 601 -32.59 -0.17 -49.66
N VAL A 602 -31.64 -0.27 -50.58
CA VAL A 602 -31.76 -1.08 -51.81
C VAL A 602 -31.08 -2.42 -51.55
N GLY A 603 -31.84 -3.50 -51.71
CA GLY A 603 -31.41 -4.87 -51.44
C GLY A 603 -30.33 -5.38 -52.39
N TYR A 604 -29.48 -6.26 -51.88
CA TYR A 604 -28.60 -7.10 -52.68
C TYR A 604 -28.64 -8.54 -52.13
N THR A 605 -29.09 -9.47 -52.97
CA THR A 605 -29.15 -10.91 -52.74
C THR A 605 -27.76 -11.54 -52.93
N PRO A 606 -27.31 -12.47 -52.07
CA PRO A 606 -26.08 -13.23 -52.33
C PRO A 606 -26.38 -14.50 -53.13
N ASN A 607 -25.54 -14.76 -54.14
CA ASN A 607 -25.55 -15.94 -54.98
C ASN A 607 -25.21 -17.24 -54.24
N ARG A 608 -25.88 -18.31 -54.67
CA ARG A 608 -25.61 -19.73 -54.39
C ARG A 608 -24.18 -20.14 -54.76
N VAL A 609 -23.58 -20.97 -53.91
CA VAL A 609 -22.61 -22.00 -54.33
C VAL A 609 -23.03 -23.30 -53.65
N ASP A 610 -23.25 -24.35 -54.46
CA ASP A 610 -23.73 -25.69 -54.07
C ASP A 610 -22.57 -26.67 -53.80
N MET A 611 -22.94 -27.77 -53.11
CA MET A 611 -22.28 -29.07 -52.90
C MET A 611 -21.52 -29.24 -51.57
N GLY A 612 -21.79 -30.24 -50.71
CA GLY A 612 -22.61 -31.46 -50.80
C GLY A 612 -22.88 -32.09 -49.41
N PRO A 613 -23.48 -33.30 -49.32
CA PRO A 613 -24.19 -33.76 -48.13
C PRO A 613 -23.32 -34.60 -47.17
N PHE A 614 -23.49 -34.42 -45.86
CA PHE A 614 -23.07 -35.38 -44.84
C PHE A 614 -24.22 -35.65 -43.83
N PRO A 615 -24.34 -36.89 -43.28
CA PRO A 615 -25.55 -37.40 -42.63
C PRO A 615 -25.65 -37.05 -41.13
N PRO A 616 -26.81 -37.30 -40.49
CA PRO A 616 -27.20 -36.65 -39.24
C PRO A 616 -26.78 -37.45 -37.99
N GLN A 617 -26.56 -36.75 -36.87
CA GLN A 617 -26.81 -37.31 -35.53
C GLN A 617 -27.41 -36.29 -34.55
N PRO A 618 -28.20 -36.75 -33.57
CA PRO A 618 -29.21 -35.94 -32.88
C PRO A 618 -28.87 -35.65 -31.40
N GLY A 619 -29.39 -34.53 -30.89
CA GLY A 619 -29.78 -34.43 -29.47
C GLY A 619 -29.08 -33.33 -28.66
N SER A 620 -29.63 -32.11 -28.69
CA SER A 620 -29.50 -31.15 -27.59
C SER A 620 -30.89 -30.68 -27.17
N ARG A 621 -31.36 -31.19 -26.03
CA ARG A 621 -32.60 -30.77 -25.37
C ARG A 621 -32.43 -29.37 -24.80
N ILE A 622 -33.32 -28.47 -25.22
CA ILE A 622 -33.53 -27.13 -24.66
C ILE A 622 -34.52 -27.22 -23.47
N TYR A 623 -34.23 -26.42 -22.44
CA TYR A 623 -35.00 -26.17 -21.22
C TYR A 623 -36.44 -25.69 -21.44
N PRO A 624 -37.29 -25.71 -20.40
CA PRO A 624 -38.24 -24.61 -20.20
C PRO A 624 -38.03 -23.93 -18.84
N VAL A 625 -37.73 -22.64 -18.89
CA VAL A 625 -37.84 -21.71 -17.76
C VAL A 625 -39.32 -21.37 -17.57
N ALA A 626 -39.84 -21.63 -16.37
CA ALA A 626 -41.21 -21.34 -16.00
C ALA A 626 -41.41 -19.83 -15.77
N GLN A 627 -42.37 -19.26 -16.49
CA GLN A 627 -42.99 -17.97 -16.18
C GLN A 627 -43.96 -18.15 -15.00
N GLN A 628 -43.82 -17.35 -13.95
CA GLN A 628 -44.92 -17.06 -13.04
C GLN A 628 -45.19 -15.56 -12.96
N ARG A 629 -46.49 -15.29 -12.99
CA ARG A 629 -47.20 -14.02 -13.18
C ARG A 629 -47.13 -13.17 -11.91
N GLY A 630 -46.88 -11.88 -12.05
CA GLY A 630 -47.27 -10.86 -11.06
C GLY A 630 -48.68 -10.32 -11.36
N PRO A 631 -49.48 -9.93 -10.35
CA PRO A 631 -50.78 -9.31 -10.57
C PRO A 631 -50.69 -7.79 -10.76
N LEU A 632 -51.68 -7.28 -11.49
CA LEU A 632 -51.90 -5.88 -11.87
C LEU A 632 -52.50 -5.01 -10.73
N GLN A 633 -52.10 -3.73 -10.76
CA GLN A 633 -52.84 -2.50 -10.40
C GLN A 633 -53.43 -2.34 -8.98
N ARG A 634 -52.89 -1.39 -8.21
CA ARG A 634 -53.28 0.04 -8.23
C ARG A 634 -52.15 0.91 -7.69
#